data_AF-A0A2D9FT36-F1
#
_entry.id   AF-A0A2D9FT36-F1
#
_cell.length_a   1.000
_cell.length_b   1.000
_cell.length_c   1.000
_cell.angle_alpha   90.00
_cell.angle_beta   90.00
_cell.angle_gamma   90.00
#
_symmetry.space_group_name_H-M   'P 1'
#
loop_
_entity.id
_entity.type
_entity.pdbx_description
1 polymer ?
#
loop_
_entity_poly.entity_id
_entity_poly.type
_entity_poly.pdbx_seq_one_letter_code
_entity_poly.pdbx_strand_id
1 'polypeptide(L)'
;MAKKIIPKIILGILASVGIMAAGFYFFIFANPMHLHHANLLKWIPILICFPALYVSGKINSETPVLYLPLLFIPFVVFDLFGFLYFPFIMVLAITGAGALLISRQEISKNLKVVSSLSVAGIFIYYLLAQPIILEQEGFGRNVNGEIVNAAVLWNPSEEGLQPLPAHTLVDEDNQEFQLQSVSGKTHFIAFWATWCGPCLKEKPQLDSLKERYKEEVVFIDISIDEDQDKWRTFINKHNPAGLQLITDNVLKTRRALNISSLPLHFIVNEKGEYNPFTSLDQAEQVLVKTVEQD
;
A
#
# COMPACT_ATOMS: atom_id res chain seq x y z
N MET A 1 -45.85 -8.61 24.33
CA MET A 1 -45.01 -8.13 23.21
C MET A 1 -43.62 -8.79 23.19
N ALA A 2 -42.89 -8.87 24.31
CA ALA A 2 -41.54 -9.45 24.40
C ALA A 2 -41.40 -10.93 23.94
N LYS A 3 -42.40 -11.79 24.16
CA LYS A 3 -42.37 -13.23 23.82
C LYS A 3 -42.15 -13.53 22.31
N LYS A 4 -42.48 -12.59 21.42
CA LYS A 4 -42.27 -12.73 19.96
C LYS A 4 -41.00 -12.03 19.45
N ILE A 5 -40.31 -11.25 20.30
CA ILE A 5 -39.13 -10.47 19.92
C ILE A 5 -37.87 -11.33 19.96
N ILE A 6 -37.68 -12.09 21.05
CA ILE A 6 -36.53 -12.99 21.25
C ILE A 6 -36.33 -13.97 20.07
N PRO A 7 -37.35 -14.71 19.60
CA PRO A 7 -37.16 -15.63 18.47
C PRO A 7 -36.80 -14.92 17.15
N LYS A 8 -37.29 -13.70 16.92
CA LYS A 8 -36.92 -12.90 15.72
C LYS A 8 -35.46 -12.44 15.77
N ILE A 9 -34.97 -12.05 16.95
CA ILE A 9 -33.56 -11.67 17.15
C ILE A 9 -32.66 -12.87 16.93
N ILE A 10 -32.98 -14.02 17.53
CA ILE A 10 -32.23 -15.27 17.34
C ILE A 10 -32.20 -15.65 15.85
N LEU A 11 -33.34 -15.59 15.17
CA LEU A 11 -33.42 -15.87 13.73
C LEU A 11 -32.55 -14.89 12.91
N GLY A 12 -32.55 -13.61 13.26
CA GLY A 12 -31.70 -12.60 12.61
C GLY A 12 -30.22 -12.90 12.80
N ILE A 13 -29.80 -13.24 14.02
CA ILE A 13 -28.42 -13.62 14.35
C ILE A 13 -28.00 -14.85 13.55
N LEU A 14 -28.81 -15.91 13.54
CA LEU A 14 -28.53 -17.14 12.79
C LEU A 14 -28.43 -16.88 11.28
N ALA A 15 -29.32 -16.05 10.73
CA ALA A 15 -29.27 -15.66 9.32
C ALA A 15 -27.98 -14.90 8.99
N SER A 16 -27.58 -13.92 9.82
CA SER A 16 -26.32 -13.20 9.61
C SER A 16 -25.10 -14.11 9.72
N VAL A 17 -25.06 -15.02 10.70
CA VAL A 17 -23.96 -15.98 10.83
C VAL A 17 -23.87 -16.88 9.60
N GLY A 18 -25.00 -17.38 9.11
CA GLY A 18 -25.04 -18.22 7.91
C GLY A 18 -24.53 -17.49 6.66
N ILE A 19 -24.98 -16.24 6.45
CA ILE A 19 -24.53 -15.43 5.30
C ILE A 19 -23.04 -15.10 5.42
N MET A 20 -22.57 -14.72 6.61
CA MET A 20 -21.16 -14.43 6.84
C MET A 20 -20.27 -15.65 6.60
N ALA A 21 -20.66 -16.81 7.13
CA ALA A 21 -19.94 -18.07 6.91
C ALA A 21 -19.91 -18.46 5.43
N ALA A 22 -21.03 -18.34 4.72
CA ALA A 22 -21.10 -18.64 3.29
C ALA A 22 -20.24 -17.70 2.45
N GLY A 23 -20.32 -16.38 2.70
CA GLY A 23 -19.50 -15.38 2.00
C GLY A 23 -18.01 -15.58 2.27
N PHE A 24 -17.65 -15.87 3.52
CA PHE A 24 -16.28 -16.17 3.90
C PHE A 24 -15.75 -17.42 3.21
N TYR A 25 -16.52 -18.52 3.22
CA TYR A 25 -16.17 -19.72 2.48
C TYR A 25 -15.98 -19.42 0.99
N PHE A 26 -16.89 -18.67 0.37
CA PHE A 26 -16.83 -18.34 -1.05
C PHE A 26 -15.58 -17.52 -1.42
N PHE A 27 -15.29 -16.44 -0.71
CA PHE A 27 -14.20 -15.53 -1.07
C PHE A 27 -12.82 -15.99 -0.60
N ILE A 28 -12.74 -16.66 0.55
CA ILE A 28 -11.46 -17.00 1.17
C ILE A 28 -11.03 -18.44 0.88
N PHE A 29 -11.97 -19.40 0.98
CA PHE A 29 -11.64 -20.82 0.80
C PHE A 29 -11.87 -21.32 -0.62
N ALA A 30 -13.05 -21.07 -1.17
CA ALA A 30 -13.38 -21.47 -2.53
C ALA A 30 -12.62 -20.61 -3.55
N ASN A 31 -12.37 -19.34 -3.20
CA ASN A 31 -11.61 -18.35 -3.98
C ASN A 31 -11.75 -18.53 -5.50
N PRO A 32 -12.98 -18.50 -6.07
CA PRO A 32 -13.23 -18.88 -7.46
C PRO A 32 -12.60 -17.93 -8.47
N MET A 33 -12.25 -16.72 -8.03
CA MET A 33 -11.57 -15.70 -8.81
C MET A 33 -10.05 -15.81 -8.70
N HIS A 34 -9.52 -16.77 -7.92
CA HIS A 34 -8.08 -16.93 -7.68
C HIS A 34 -7.42 -15.61 -7.23
N LEU A 35 -8.07 -14.88 -6.32
CA LEU A 35 -7.54 -13.62 -5.78
C LEU A 35 -6.31 -13.89 -4.93
N HIS A 36 -5.18 -13.27 -5.29
CA HIS A 36 -3.95 -13.35 -4.51
C HIS A 36 -4.13 -12.63 -3.17
N HIS A 37 -3.85 -13.31 -2.07
CA HIS A 37 -4.04 -12.81 -0.69
C HIS A 37 -5.44 -12.23 -0.42
N ALA A 38 -6.50 -12.95 -0.84
CA ALA A 38 -7.89 -12.56 -0.57
C ALA A 38 -8.18 -12.21 0.90
N ASN A 39 -7.48 -12.88 1.83
CA ASN A 39 -7.57 -12.64 3.27
C ASN A 39 -7.04 -11.27 3.74
N LEU A 40 -6.39 -10.48 2.89
CA LEU A 40 -5.91 -9.12 3.19
C LEU A 40 -6.80 -8.02 2.60
N LEU A 41 -7.75 -8.38 1.72
CA LEU A 41 -8.63 -7.46 1.03
C LEU A 41 -9.77 -7.02 1.96
N LYS A 42 -9.76 -5.75 2.36
CA LYS A 42 -10.69 -5.13 3.31
C LYS A 42 -12.07 -4.89 2.72
N TRP A 43 -12.19 -4.78 1.40
CA TRP A 43 -13.49 -4.69 0.73
C TRP A 43 -14.30 -5.99 0.84
N ILE A 44 -13.65 -7.16 1.00
CA ILE A 44 -14.33 -8.46 1.13
C ILE A 44 -15.17 -8.53 2.42
N PRO A 45 -14.61 -8.26 3.62
CA PRO A 45 -15.41 -8.15 4.85
C PRO A 45 -16.58 -7.17 4.76
N ILE A 46 -16.41 -6.02 4.10
CA ILE A 46 -17.48 -5.03 3.90
C ILE A 46 -18.60 -5.62 3.03
N LEU A 47 -18.23 -6.29 1.94
CA LEU A 47 -19.15 -6.93 1.00
C LEU A 47 -19.94 -8.08 1.63
N ILE A 48 -19.34 -8.80 2.57
CA ILE A 48 -20.00 -9.89 3.32
C ILE A 48 -20.90 -9.31 4.45
N CYS A 49 -20.39 -8.31 5.16
CA CYS A 49 -21.07 -7.65 6.29
C CYS A 49 -22.42 -7.04 5.89
N PHE A 50 -22.43 -6.26 4.81
CA PHE A 50 -23.61 -5.53 4.37
C PHE A 50 -24.85 -6.42 4.15
N PRO A 51 -24.81 -7.48 3.30
CA PRO A 51 -25.96 -8.33 3.07
C PRO A 51 -26.36 -9.12 4.32
N ALA A 52 -25.40 -9.57 5.13
CA ALA A 52 -25.68 -10.31 6.37
C ALA A 52 -26.52 -9.48 7.34
N LEU A 53 -26.11 -8.24 7.61
CA LEU A 53 -26.86 -7.34 8.49
C LEU A 53 -28.11 -6.76 7.85
N TYR A 54 -28.14 -6.57 6.53
CA TYR A 54 -29.35 -6.13 5.84
C TYR A 54 -30.48 -7.16 5.98
N VAL A 55 -30.18 -8.46 5.78
CA VAL A 55 -31.17 -9.54 5.95
C VAL A 55 -31.61 -9.64 7.41
N SER A 56 -30.66 -9.62 8.34
CA SER A 56 -30.94 -9.65 9.78
C SER A 56 -31.82 -8.45 10.22
N GLY A 57 -31.53 -7.27 9.69
CA GLY A 57 -32.33 -6.05 9.91
C GLY A 57 -33.73 -6.13 9.31
N LYS A 58 -33.90 -6.73 8.13
CA LYS A 58 -35.21 -6.93 7.50
C LYS A 58 -36.11 -7.88 8.33
N ILE A 59 -35.53 -8.97 8.85
CA ILE A 59 -36.20 -9.90 9.80
C ILE A 59 -36.64 -9.16 11.07
N ASN A 60 -35.82 -8.21 11.52
CA ASN A 60 -36.01 -7.43 12.74
C ASN A 60 -36.55 -6.00 12.49
N SER A 61 -37.27 -5.81 11.38
CA SER A 61 -37.74 -4.48 10.95
C SER A 61 -38.71 -3.81 11.94
N GLU A 62 -39.45 -4.61 12.73
CA GLU A 62 -40.40 -4.17 13.76
C GLU A 62 -39.81 -4.21 15.19
N THR A 63 -38.56 -4.66 15.34
CA THR A 63 -37.93 -4.82 16.66
C THR A 63 -37.56 -3.43 17.23
N PRO A 64 -37.73 -3.15 18.54
CA PRO A 64 -37.33 -1.86 19.10
C PRO A 64 -35.82 -1.59 18.93
N VAL A 65 -35.44 -0.33 18.71
CA VAL A 65 -34.04 0.09 18.43
C VAL A 65 -33.08 -0.35 19.54
N LEU A 66 -33.54 -0.41 20.78
CA LEU A 66 -32.77 -0.84 21.95
C LEU A 66 -32.12 -2.22 21.79
N TYR A 67 -32.73 -3.13 21.02
CA TYR A 67 -32.23 -4.51 20.86
C TYR A 67 -31.36 -4.69 19.60
N LEU A 68 -31.25 -3.68 18.73
CA LEU A 68 -30.44 -3.76 17.51
C LEU A 68 -28.95 -4.04 17.75
N PRO A 69 -28.30 -3.52 18.81
CA PRO A 69 -26.90 -3.85 19.09
C PRO A 69 -26.64 -5.36 19.21
N LEU A 70 -27.64 -6.16 19.61
CA LEU A 70 -27.51 -7.62 19.68
C LEU A 70 -27.31 -8.28 18.31
N LEU A 71 -27.71 -7.62 17.23
CA LEU A 71 -27.49 -8.13 15.87
C LEU A 71 -26.02 -8.03 15.43
N PHE A 72 -25.17 -7.33 16.21
CA PHE A 72 -23.72 -7.31 16.00
C PHE A 72 -22.97 -8.42 16.74
N ILE A 73 -23.63 -9.25 17.55
CA ILE A 73 -23.01 -10.42 18.20
C ILE A 73 -22.22 -11.31 17.20
N PRO A 74 -22.73 -11.59 15.99
CA PRO A 74 -21.96 -12.29 14.96
C PRO A 74 -20.60 -11.66 14.65
N PHE A 75 -20.41 -10.33 14.76
CA PHE A 75 -19.11 -9.69 14.52
C PHE A 75 -18.08 -9.98 15.60
N VAL A 76 -18.55 -10.20 16.84
CA VAL A 76 -17.68 -10.53 17.97
C VAL A 76 -17.28 -12.01 17.92
N VAL A 77 -18.18 -12.86 17.43
CA VAL A 77 -17.98 -14.32 17.35
C VAL A 77 -17.26 -14.73 16.07
N PHE A 78 -17.57 -14.07 14.95
CA PHE A 78 -16.90 -14.26 13.68
C PHE A 78 -15.63 -13.43 13.71
N ASP A 79 -14.62 -13.96 14.40
CA ASP A 79 -13.26 -13.42 14.38
C ASP A 79 -12.83 -13.32 12.92
N LEU A 80 -12.88 -12.10 12.38
CA LEU A 80 -12.37 -11.77 11.05
C LEU A 80 -10.85 -11.84 11.16
N PHE A 81 -10.32 -13.06 11.28
CA PHE A 81 -8.95 -13.43 11.59
C PHE A 81 -7.96 -12.55 10.79
N GLY A 82 -7.35 -11.59 11.47
CA GLY A 82 -6.35 -10.65 10.91
C GLY A 82 -6.82 -9.20 10.74
N PHE A 83 -8.12 -8.92 10.91
CA PHE A 83 -8.70 -7.59 10.77
C PHE A 83 -9.09 -6.93 12.11
N LEU A 84 -8.54 -7.40 13.23
CA LEU A 84 -8.64 -6.80 14.57
C LEU A 84 -7.90 -5.44 14.70
N TYR A 85 -7.75 -4.73 13.58
CA TYR A 85 -7.27 -3.36 13.53
C TYR A 85 -8.41 -2.43 13.95
N PHE A 86 -8.24 -1.76 15.09
CA PHE A 86 -9.27 -0.92 15.72
C PHE A 86 -10.00 0.02 14.74
N PRO A 87 -9.31 0.77 13.85
CA PRO A 87 -9.99 1.63 12.88
C PRO A 87 -10.86 0.88 11.87
N PHE A 88 -10.52 -0.35 11.49
CA PHE A 88 -11.31 -1.12 10.53
C PHE A 88 -12.56 -1.73 11.17
N ILE A 89 -12.50 -2.08 12.46
CA ILE A 89 -13.70 -2.49 13.23
C ILE A 89 -14.75 -1.37 13.22
N MET A 90 -14.33 -0.11 13.36
CA MET A 90 -15.25 1.03 13.25
C MET A 90 -15.93 1.10 11.87
N VAL A 91 -15.19 0.82 10.80
CA VAL A 91 -15.74 0.79 9.43
C VAL A 91 -16.81 -0.31 9.29
N LEU A 92 -16.56 -1.50 9.83
CA LEU A 92 -17.55 -2.59 9.82
C LEU A 92 -18.78 -2.25 10.67
N ALA A 93 -18.59 -1.61 11.83
CA ALA A 93 -19.68 -1.15 12.66
C ALA A 93 -20.55 -0.09 11.95
N ILE A 94 -19.93 0.88 11.26
CA ILE A 94 -20.63 1.93 10.50
C ILE A 94 -21.39 1.32 9.32
N THR A 95 -20.75 0.44 8.54
CA THR A 95 -21.39 -0.19 7.38
C THR A 95 -22.54 -1.10 7.81
N GLY A 96 -22.37 -1.82 8.92
CA GLY A 96 -23.43 -2.60 9.53
C GLY A 96 -24.60 -1.78 10.06
N ALA A 97 -24.32 -0.65 10.73
CA ALA A 97 -25.36 0.26 11.21
C ALA A 97 -26.14 0.87 10.02
N GLY A 98 -25.42 1.24 8.96
CA GLY A 98 -26.03 1.66 7.69
C GLY A 98 -26.96 0.60 7.11
N ALA A 99 -26.53 -0.67 7.06
CA ALA A 99 -27.36 -1.77 6.58
C ALA A 99 -28.67 -1.92 7.39
N LEU A 100 -28.58 -1.83 8.73
CA LEU A 100 -29.75 -1.88 9.61
C LEU A 100 -30.69 -0.68 9.39
N LEU A 101 -30.17 0.54 9.25
CA LEU A 101 -30.97 1.73 8.97
C LEU A 101 -31.72 1.62 7.64
N ILE A 102 -31.05 1.12 6.60
CA ILE A 102 -31.66 0.92 5.28
C ILE A 102 -32.80 -0.10 5.35
N SER A 103 -32.64 -1.17 6.14
CA SER A 103 -33.62 -2.25 6.27
C SER A 103 -34.90 -1.88 7.04
N ARG A 104 -34.89 -0.79 7.82
CA ARG A 104 -36.03 -0.39 8.68
C ARG A 104 -37.16 0.29 7.90
N GLN A 105 -38.39 -0.01 8.27
CA GLN A 105 -39.58 0.59 7.63
C GLN A 105 -39.82 2.04 8.08
N GLU A 106 -39.59 2.34 9.36
CA GLU A 106 -39.85 3.65 9.99
C GLU A 106 -38.90 4.77 9.52
N ILE A 107 -37.78 4.41 8.87
CA ILE A 107 -36.77 5.37 8.44
C ILE A 107 -37.20 6.06 7.14
N SER A 108 -37.02 7.40 7.09
CA SER A 108 -37.35 8.23 5.94
C SER A 108 -36.57 7.84 4.68
N LYS A 109 -37.17 8.04 3.50
CA LYS A 109 -36.53 7.73 2.21
C LYS A 109 -35.18 8.45 2.06
N ASN A 110 -35.10 9.72 2.49
CA ASN A 110 -33.87 10.51 2.41
C ASN A 110 -32.74 9.88 3.23
N LEU A 111 -33.00 9.46 4.47
CA LEU A 111 -31.96 8.86 5.31
C LEU A 111 -31.51 7.49 4.80
N LYS A 112 -32.40 6.73 4.14
CA LYS A 112 -32.03 5.47 3.46
C LYS A 112 -31.09 5.73 2.29
N VAL A 113 -31.38 6.74 1.47
CA VAL A 113 -30.52 7.13 0.35
C VAL A 113 -29.15 7.57 0.86
N VAL A 114 -29.10 8.45 1.87
CA VAL A 114 -27.84 8.91 2.47
C VAL A 114 -27.04 7.74 3.04
N SER A 115 -27.68 6.85 3.82
CA SER A 115 -27.00 5.68 4.39
C SER A 115 -26.49 4.74 3.30
N SER A 116 -27.27 4.53 2.24
CA SER A 116 -26.86 3.70 1.10
C SER A 116 -25.66 4.30 0.36
N LEU A 117 -25.65 5.62 0.13
CA LEU A 117 -24.53 6.32 -0.52
C LEU A 117 -23.28 6.28 0.36
N SER A 118 -23.41 6.47 1.68
CA SER A 118 -22.28 6.39 2.60
C SER A 118 -21.66 4.99 2.62
N VAL A 119 -22.48 3.93 2.71
CA VAL A 119 -21.99 2.54 2.67
C VAL A 119 -21.34 2.23 1.32
N ALA A 120 -21.97 2.64 0.21
CA ALA A 120 -21.41 2.45 -1.13
C ALA A 120 -20.07 3.19 -1.31
N GLY A 121 -19.97 4.43 -0.82
CA GLY A 121 -18.75 5.22 -0.87
C GLY A 121 -17.60 4.58 -0.07
N ILE A 122 -17.89 4.09 1.14
CA ILE A 122 -16.92 3.36 1.96
C ILE A 122 -16.45 2.08 1.23
N PHE A 123 -17.38 1.31 0.67
CA PHE A 123 -17.04 0.10 -0.06
C PHE A 123 -16.18 0.41 -1.30
N ILE A 124 -16.58 1.38 -2.11
CA ILE A 124 -15.85 1.80 -3.32
C ILE A 124 -14.46 2.33 -2.95
N TYR A 125 -14.33 3.09 -1.88
CA TYR A 125 -13.03 3.56 -1.40
C TYR A 125 -12.07 2.39 -1.13
N TYR A 126 -12.50 1.39 -0.35
CA TYR A 126 -11.66 0.23 -0.06
C TYR A 126 -11.43 -0.67 -1.28
N LEU A 127 -12.40 -0.78 -2.18
CA LEU A 127 -12.26 -1.53 -3.43
C LEU A 127 -11.17 -0.89 -4.32
N LEU A 128 -11.18 0.43 -4.45
CA LEU A 128 -10.24 1.16 -5.30
C LEU A 128 -8.91 1.45 -4.61
N ALA A 129 -8.83 1.41 -3.28
CA ALA A 129 -7.58 1.66 -2.55
C ALA A 129 -6.69 0.42 -2.41
N GLN A 130 -7.14 -0.77 -2.85
CA GLN A 130 -6.39 -2.02 -2.70
C GLN A 130 -6.16 -2.69 -4.05
N PRO A 131 -4.99 -3.34 -4.26
CA PRO A 131 -4.71 -4.02 -5.50
C PRO A 131 -5.59 -5.27 -5.66
N ILE A 132 -6.00 -5.53 -6.90
CA ILE A 132 -6.74 -6.72 -7.33
C ILE A 132 -5.82 -7.50 -8.26
N ILE A 133 -5.30 -8.61 -7.77
CA ILE A 133 -4.36 -9.47 -8.46
C ILE A 133 -4.97 -10.87 -8.54
N LEU A 134 -5.05 -11.43 -9.75
CA LEU A 134 -5.56 -12.77 -10.01
C LEU A 134 -4.40 -13.72 -10.30
N GLU A 135 -4.37 -14.88 -9.66
CA GLU A 135 -3.45 -15.97 -9.96
C GLU A 135 -3.89 -16.65 -11.28
N GLN A 136 -2.97 -16.82 -12.23
CA GLN A 136 -3.24 -17.53 -13.50
C GLN A 136 -2.65 -18.95 -13.47
N GLU A 137 -2.91 -19.75 -14.50
CA GLU A 137 -2.29 -21.07 -14.64
C GLU A 137 -0.76 -20.94 -14.67
N GLY A 138 -0.07 -21.73 -13.85
CA GLY A 138 1.38 -21.61 -13.66
C GLY A 138 1.79 -20.53 -12.66
N PHE A 139 0.85 -19.97 -11.88
CA PHE A 139 1.16 -19.05 -10.79
C PHE A 139 2.17 -19.67 -9.82
N GLY A 140 3.20 -18.90 -9.51
CA GLY A 140 4.25 -19.35 -8.63
C GLY A 140 5.25 -18.24 -8.36
N ARG A 141 6.33 -18.62 -7.69
CA ARG A 141 7.50 -17.77 -7.56
C ARG A 141 8.62 -18.31 -8.42
N ASN A 142 9.25 -17.46 -9.21
CA ASN A 142 10.48 -17.85 -9.88
C ASN A 142 11.61 -18.05 -8.86
N VAL A 143 12.77 -18.50 -9.34
CA VAL A 143 13.98 -18.70 -8.51
C VAL A 143 14.43 -17.43 -7.78
N ASN A 144 14.01 -16.26 -8.25
CA ASN A 144 14.32 -14.96 -7.67
C ASN A 144 13.23 -14.47 -6.68
N GLY A 145 12.17 -15.26 -6.45
CA GLY A 145 11.09 -14.94 -5.51
C GLY A 145 9.96 -14.08 -6.08
N GLU A 146 9.96 -13.82 -7.39
CA GLU A 146 8.98 -12.97 -8.07
C GLU A 146 7.70 -13.72 -8.40
N ILE A 147 6.57 -13.05 -8.24
CA ILE A 147 5.28 -13.58 -8.66
C ILE A 147 5.25 -13.64 -10.20
N VAL A 148 5.16 -14.86 -10.74
CA VAL A 148 4.99 -15.11 -12.17
C VAL A 148 3.57 -15.60 -12.45
N ASN A 149 3.06 -15.32 -13.65
CA ASN A 149 1.72 -15.71 -14.10
C ASN A 149 0.60 -15.18 -13.17
N ALA A 150 0.60 -13.87 -12.93
CA ALA A 150 -0.48 -13.16 -12.25
C ALA A 150 -1.04 -12.03 -13.15
N ALA A 151 -2.36 -11.88 -13.17
CA ALA A 151 -3.02 -10.75 -13.81
C ALA A 151 -3.34 -9.66 -12.79
N VAL A 152 -2.68 -8.51 -12.93
CA VAL A 152 -3.00 -7.31 -12.15
C VAL A 152 -4.16 -6.59 -12.82
N LEU A 153 -5.36 -6.69 -12.25
CA LEU A 153 -6.54 -5.98 -12.78
C LEU A 153 -6.56 -4.51 -12.35
N TRP A 154 -6.03 -4.24 -11.17
CA TRP A 154 -6.04 -2.92 -10.55
C TRP A 154 -4.94 -2.86 -9.50
N ASN A 155 -4.09 -1.82 -9.53
CA ASN A 155 -3.08 -1.59 -8.51
C ASN A 155 -2.93 -0.08 -8.27
N PRO A 156 -3.58 0.48 -7.25
CA PRO A 156 -3.51 1.92 -6.97
C PRO A 156 -2.16 2.32 -6.34
N SER A 157 -1.34 1.34 -5.96
CA SER A 157 -0.02 1.52 -5.35
C SER A 157 1.14 1.44 -6.34
N GLU A 158 0.85 1.24 -7.64
CA GLU A 158 1.76 1.71 -8.69
C GLU A 158 1.68 3.23 -8.69
N GLU A 159 2.41 3.86 -7.77
CA GLU A 159 2.86 5.23 -7.96
C GLU A 159 3.52 5.24 -9.34
N GLY A 160 2.82 5.80 -10.33
CA GLY A 160 3.35 5.91 -11.68
C GLY A 160 4.71 6.58 -11.61
N LEU A 161 5.67 6.02 -12.34
CA LEU A 161 7.03 6.53 -12.41
C LEU A 161 7.00 8.06 -12.55
N GLN A 162 7.59 8.76 -11.59
CA GLN A 162 7.55 10.22 -11.57
C GLN A 162 8.71 10.76 -12.40
N PRO A 163 8.54 11.81 -13.22
CA PRO A 163 9.69 12.43 -13.86
C PRO A 163 10.62 13.03 -12.81
N LEU A 164 11.94 12.89 -13.00
CA LEU A 164 12.91 13.56 -12.14
C LEU A 164 12.68 15.08 -12.14
N PRO A 165 12.65 15.75 -10.96
CA PRO A 165 12.45 17.18 -10.89
C PRO A 165 13.67 17.93 -11.42
N ALA A 166 13.45 19.10 -12.00
CA ALA A 166 14.52 20.02 -12.40
C ALA A 166 15.20 20.55 -11.14
N HIS A 167 16.31 19.92 -10.76
CA HIS A 167 17.08 20.27 -9.58
C HIS A 167 18.57 20.21 -9.88
N THR A 168 19.32 21.16 -9.33
CA THR A 168 20.76 21.31 -9.54
C THR A 168 21.49 20.86 -8.29
N LEU A 169 22.54 20.07 -8.51
CA LEU A 169 23.45 19.55 -7.50
C LEU A 169 24.86 20.00 -7.83
N VAL A 170 25.80 19.70 -6.94
CA VAL A 170 27.20 20.08 -7.10
C VAL A 170 28.05 18.81 -7.04
N ASP A 171 29.03 18.68 -7.94
CA ASP A 171 29.97 17.56 -7.92
C ASP A 171 31.22 17.84 -7.06
N GLU A 172 32.17 16.91 -7.07
CA GLU A 172 33.43 17.03 -6.35
C GLU A 172 34.32 18.18 -6.85
N ASP A 173 34.13 18.69 -8.06
CA ASP A 173 34.88 19.80 -8.64
C ASP A 173 34.17 21.16 -8.49
N ASN A 174 33.07 21.21 -7.72
CA ASN A 174 32.17 22.36 -7.59
C ASN A 174 31.45 22.75 -8.91
N GLN A 175 31.32 21.81 -9.86
CA GLN A 175 30.55 22.05 -11.06
C GLN A 175 29.06 21.74 -10.81
N GLU A 176 28.20 22.51 -11.46
CA GLU A 176 26.76 22.31 -11.39
C GLU A 176 26.37 21.07 -12.19
N PHE A 177 25.64 20.17 -11.55
CA PHE A 177 25.06 18.97 -12.15
C PHE A 177 23.54 19.07 -12.20
N GLN A 178 22.95 19.06 -13.39
CA GLN A 178 21.51 19.08 -13.54
C GLN A 178 20.96 17.66 -13.42
N LEU A 179 20.11 17.39 -12.43
CA LEU A 179 19.62 16.03 -12.15
C LEU A 179 18.84 15.43 -13.33
N GLN A 180 18.13 16.24 -14.11
CA GLN A 180 17.41 15.80 -15.32
C GLN A 180 18.31 15.44 -16.51
N SER A 181 19.62 15.72 -16.45
CA SER A 181 20.55 15.33 -17.51
C SER A 181 20.77 13.82 -17.57
N VAL A 182 20.37 13.08 -16.53
CA VAL A 182 20.43 11.62 -16.47
C VAL A 182 19.36 11.02 -17.40
N SER A 183 19.77 10.62 -18.60
CA SER A 183 18.88 10.01 -19.60
C SER A 183 19.62 8.98 -20.44
N GLY A 184 18.89 8.02 -21.02
CA GLY A 184 19.47 7.01 -21.92
C GLY A 184 20.25 5.87 -21.24
N LYS A 185 20.21 5.80 -19.90
CA LYS A 185 20.66 4.64 -19.10
C LYS A 185 19.80 4.51 -17.85
N THR A 186 19.78 3.33 -17.24
CA THR A 186 19.23 3.13 -15.90
C THR A 186 20.17 3.75 -14.86
N HIS A 187 19.63 4.54 -13.93
CA HIS A 187 20.39 5.16 -12.85
C HIS A 187 19.91 4.68 -11.49
N PHE A 188 20.85 4.40 -10.59
CA PHE A 188 20.58 4.16 -9.18
C PHE A 188 21.05 5.37 -8.38
N ILE A 189 20.14 6.06 -7.71
CA ILE A 189 20.45 7.27 -6.94
C ILE A 189 20.31 6.98 -5.45
N ALA A 190 21.40 7.03 -4.69
CA ALA A 190 21.41 6.83 -3.25
C ALA A 190 21.53 8.18 -2.50
N PHE A 191 20.53 8.54 -1.71
CA PHE A 191 20.56 9.71 -0.85
C PHE A 191 21.15 9.36 0.52
N TRP A 192 22.14 10.12 0.96
CA TRP A 192 22.84 9.85 2.21
C TRP A 192 23.39 11.13 2.86
N ALA A 193 24.03 11.00 4.02
CA ALA A 193 24.78 12.07 4.66
C ALA A 193 25.88 11.51 5.56
N THR A 194 26.94 12.28 5.83
CA THR A 194 28.07 11.85 6.69
C THR A 194 27.64 11.54 8.13
N TRP A 195 26.58 12.18 8.61
CA TRP A 195 25.99 11.96 9.94
C TRP A 195 24.93 10.85 9.96
N CYS A 196 24.56 10.28 8.81
CA CYS A 196 23.53 9.25 8.72
C CYS A 196 24.12 7.85 9.01
N GLY A 197 24.05 7.41 10.27
CA GLY A 197 24.53 6.08 10.69
C GLY A 197 23.97 4.91 9.86
N PRO A 198 22.66 4.80 9.60
CA PRO A 198 22.10 3.76 8.74
C PRO A 198 22.63 3.80 7.30
N CYS A 199 22.73 4.99 6.69
CA CYS A 199 23.27 5.14 5.34
C CYS A 199 24.70 4.63 5.23
N LEU A 200 25.54 4.91 6.24
CA LEU A 200 26.92 4.42 6.27
C LEU A 200 27.01 2.90 6.43
N LYS A 201 26.02 2.26 7.06
CA LYS A 201 25.94 0.80 7.14
C LYS A 201 25.54 0.15 5.82
N GLU A 202 24.77 0.86 4.99
CA GLU A 202 24.35 0.40 3.66
C GLU A 202 25.45 0.53 2.59
N LYS A 203 26.43 1.44 2.78
CA LYS A 203 27.50 1.68 1.80
C LYS A 203 28.25 0.43 1.32
N PRO A 204 28.69 -0.52 2.17
CA PRO A 204 29.37 -1.73 1.69
C PRO A 204 28.52 -2.60 0.75
N GLN A 205 27.21 -2.71 1.01
CA GLN A 205 26.29 -3.43 0.13
C GLN A 205 26.07 -2.66 -1.17
N LEU A 206 25.90 -1.34 -1.09
CA LEU A 206 25.78 -0.47 -2.26
C LEU A 206 27.04 -0.51 -3.14
N ASP A 207 28.23 -0.54 -2.56
CA ASP A 207 29.49 -0.67 -3.31
C ASP A 207 29.61 -2.03 -4.01
N SER A 208 29.08 -3.09 -3.39
CA SER A 208 28.99 -4.41 -4.03
C SER A 208 28.02 -4.41 -5.22
N LEU A 209 26.92 -3.66 -5.13
CA LEU A 209 25.98 -3.48 -6.23
C LEU A 209 26.58 -2.67 -7.37
N LYS A 210 27.30 -1.59 -7.04
CA LYS A 210 28.05 -0.77 -8.00
C LYS A 210 29.01 -1.61 -8.82
N GLU A 211 29.79 -2.47 -8.17
CA GLU A 211 30.74 -3.33 -8.89
C GLU A 211 30.04 -4.36 -9.79
N ARG A 212 28.90 -4.90 -9.34
CA ARG A 212 28.15 -5.92 -10.09
C ARG A 212 27.49 -5.36 -11.36
N TYR A 213 26.93 -4.16 -11.29
CA TYR A 213 26.09 -3.58 -12.36
C TYR A 213 26.70 -2.33 -13.02
N LYS A 214 28.02 -2.14 -12.94
CA LYS A 214 28.69 -0.94 -13.45
C LYS A 214 28.57 -0.72 -14.96
N GLU A 215 28.29 -1.77 -15.73
CA GLU A 215 28.18 -1.68 -17.20
C GLU A 215 26.75 -1.26 -17.62
N GLU A 216 25.76 -1.70 -16.85
CA GLU A 216 24.33 -1.55 -17.11
C GLU A 216 23.71 -0.35 -16.38
N VAL A 217 24.26 0.03 -15.22
CA VAL A 217 23.66 1.00 -14.30
C VAL A 217 24.65 2.09 -13.92
N VAL A 218 24.20 3.34 -13.99
CA VAL A 218 24.95 4.49 -13.49
C VAL A 218 24.55 4.76 -12.05
N PHE A 219 25.49 4.61 -11.12
CA PHE A 219 25.25 4.89 -9.70
C PHE A 219 25.63 6.32 -9.34
N ILE A 220 24.72 7.01 -8.64
CA ILE A 220 24.87 8.40 -8.19
C ILE A 220 24.61 8.45 -6.68
N ASP A 221 25.60 8.89 -5.92
CA ASP A 221 25.48 9.11 -4.47
C ASP A 221 25.24 10.60 -4.22
N ILE A 222 24.05 10.98 -3.75
CA ILE A 222 23.70 12.36 -3.44
C ILE A 222 23.76 12.59 -1.92
N SER A 223 24.72 13.38 -1.48
CA SER A 223 24.82 13.84 -0.10
C SER A 223 23.83 14.99 0.18
N ILE A 224 23.13 14.88 1.31
CA ILE A 224 22.30 15.91 1.93
C ILE A 224 23.05 16.55 3.12
N ASP A 225 24.38 16.56 3.10
CA ASP A 225 25.18 17.30 4.09
C ASP A 225 25.07 18.81 3.86
N GLU A 226 25.00 19.59 4.94
CA GLU A 226 25.14 21.06 4.87
C GLU A 226 26.61 21.49 4.76
N ASP A 227 27.52 20.64 5.23
CA ASP A 227 28.96 20.89 5.31
C ASP A 227 29.68 20.17 4.17
N GLN A 228 29.95 20.89 3.09
CA GLN A 228 30.62 20.36 1.90
C GLN A 228 32.05 19.89 2.20
N ASP A 229 32.76 20.51 3.14
CA ASP A 229 34.13 20.12 3.49
C ASP A 229 34.16 18.77 4.21
N LYS A 230 33.19 18.50 5.08
CA LYS A 230 33.03 17.17 5.70
C LYS A 230 32.73 16.10 4.68
N TRP A 231 31.83 16.37 3.74
CA TRP A 231 31.51 15.45 2.64
C TRP A 231 32.74 15.19 1.77
N ARG A 232 33.45 16.23 1.33
CA ARG A 232 34.71 16.14 0.56
C ARG A 232 35.76 15.29 1.29
N THR A 233 35.95 15.55 2.58
CA THR A 233 36.88 14.78 3.42
C THR A 233 36.47 13.30 3.48
N PHE A 234 35.17 13.01 3.57
CA PHE A 234 34.67 11.64 3.59
C PHE A 234 34.93 10.92 2.27
N ILE A 235 34.55 11.52 1.14
CA ILE A 235 34.70 10.86 -0.18
C ILE A 235 36.17 10.70 -0.55
N ASN A 236 37.05 11.68 -0.25
CA ASN A 236 38.49 11.56 -0.49
C ASN A 236 39.13 10.45 0.33
N LYS A 237 38.62 10.20 1.54
CA LYS A 237 39.13 9.14 2.42
C LYS A 237 38.70 7.74 2.00
N HIS A 238 37.46 7.59 1.52
CA HIS A 238 36.88 6.27 1.24
C HIS A 238 36.86 5.91 -0.26
N ASN A 239 37.09 6.89 -1.14
CA ASN A 239 37.10 6.74 -2.60
C ASN A 239 35.90 5.92 -3.12
N PRO A 240 34.66 6.33 -2.81
CA PRO A 240 33.46 5.59 -3.19
C PRO A 240 33.30 5.53 -4.72
N ALA A 241 32.82 4.40 -5.23
CA ALA A 241 32.53 4.25 -6.65
C ALA A 241 31.25 5.02 -7.07
N GLY A 242 31.14 5.34 -8.36
CA GLY A 242 30.01 6.08 -8.92
C GLY A 242 30.13 7.60 -8.75
N LEU A 243 29.18 8.33 -9.34
CA LEU A 243 29.17 9.78 -9.32
C LEU A 243 28.83 10.29 -7.92
N GLN A 244 29.66 11.15 -7.35
CA GLN A 244 29.44 11.75 -6.05
C GLN A 244 28.91 13.18 -6.22
N LEU A 245 27.70 13.43 -5.71
CA LEU A 245 27.08 14.75 -5.74
C LEU A 245 26.72 15.21 -4.32
N ILE A 246 26.63 16.51 -4.13
CA ILE A 246 26.13 17.14 -2.91
C ILE A 246 25.09 18.20 -3.24
N THR A 247 24.18 18.41 -2.30
CA THR A 247 23.22 19.50 -2.35
C THR A 247 23.87 20.89 -2.20
N ASP A 248 23.37 21.88 -2.93
CA ASP A 248 23.63 23.32 -2.71
C ASP A 248 22.86 23.86 -1.50
N ASN A 249 21.66 23.33 -1.29
CA ASN A 249 20.72 23.73 -0.26
C ASN A 249 19.84 22.53 0.14
N VAL A 250 20.06 22.03 1.36
CA VAL A 250 19.36 20.88 1.92
C VAL A 250 17.83 21.06 1.86
N LEU A 251 17.30 22.20 2.30
CA LEU A 251 15.85 22.41 2.37
C LEU A 251 15.19 22.43 0.99
N LYS A 252 15.82 23.09 0.02
CA LYS A 252 15.39 23.13 -1.37
C LYS A 252 15.38 21.73 -1.98
N THR A 253 16.47 20.99 -1.80
CA THR A 253 16.65 19.63 -2.34
C THR A 253 15.65 18.66 -1.74
N ARG A 254 15.46 18.67 -0.41
CA ARG A 254 14.49 17.80 0.25
C ARG A 254 13.05 18.08 -0.19
N ARG A 255 12.69 19.34 -0.46
CA ARG A 255 11.37 19.68 -0.99
C ARG A 255 11.21 19.26 -2.45
N ALA A 256 12.22 19.51 -3.29
CA ALA A 256 12.18 19.19 -4.71
C ALA A 256 12.07 17.67 -4.95
N LEU A 257 12.81 16.88 -4.17
CA LEU A 257 12.89 15.42 -4.30
C LEU A 257 12.04 14.66 -3.27
N ASN A 258 11.18 15.37 -2.53
CA ASN A 258 10.30 14.81 -1.51
C ASN A 258 11.02 13.90 -0.47
N ILE A 259 12.23 14.29 -0.05
CA ILE A 259 13.07 13.52 0.87
C ILE A 259 12.61 13.76 2.30
N SER A 260 11.82 12.83 2.84
CA SER A 260 11.31 12.87 4.22
C SER A 260 12.27 12.27 5.23
N SER A 261 13.07 11.26 4.83
CA SER A 261 14.02 10.56 5.70
C SER A 261 15.19 10.00 4.89
N LEU A 262 16.25 9.59 5.60
CA LEU A 262 17.41 8.89 5.04
C LEU A 262 17.56 7.55 5.77
N PRO A 263 18.02 6.49 5.08
CA PRO A 263 18.40 6.44 3.67
C PRO A 263 17.18 6.46 2.73
N LEU A 264 17.41 6.87 1.48
CA LEU A 264 16.42 6.86 0.42
C LEU A 264 17.12 6.54 -0.90
N HIS A 265 16.49 5.75 -1.76
CA HIS A 265 17.06 5.24 -3.00
C HIS A 265 16.08 5.44 -4.14
N PHE A 266 16.51 5.99 -5.28
CA PHE A 266 15.70 6.07 -6.49
C PHE A 266 16.26 5.13 -7.56
N ILE A 267 15.38 4.39 -8.22
CA ILE A 267 15.68 3.72 -9.48
C ILE A 267 15.07 4.57 -10.58
N VAL A 268 15.91 5.08 -11.48
CA VAL A 268 15.52 5.94 -12.60
C VAL A 268 15.68 5.15 -13.89
N ASN A 269 14.64 5.08 -14.70
CA ASN A 269 14.67 4.44 -16.01
C ASN A 269 15.31 5.34 -17.09
N GLU A 270 15.50 4.80 -18.28
CA GLU A 270 16.09 5.54 -19.41
C GLU A 270 15.30 6.79 -19.84
N LYS A 271 14.00 6.83 -19.53
CA LYS A 271 13.09 7.95 -19.82
C LYS A 271 13.19 9.07 -18.78
N GLY A 272 14.01 8.91 -17.73
CA GLY A 272 14.17 9.88 -16.66
C GLY A 272 13.04 9.85 -15.62
N GLU A 273 12.31 8.73 -15.54
CA GLU A 273 11.24 8.53 -14.58
C GLU A 273 11.72 7.64 -13.43
N TYR A 274 11.30 7.90 -12.19
CA TYR A 274 11.85 7.28 -10.99
C TYR A 274 10.79 6.74 -10.01
N ASN A 275 11.20 5.76 -9.20
CA ASN A 275 10.47 5.26 -8.04
C ASN A 275 11.31 5.39 -6.74
N PRO A 276 10.73 5.85 -5.62
CA PRO A 276 11.43 5.99 -4.35
C PRO A 276 11.35 4.73 -3.46
N PHE A 277 12.48 4.37 -2.84
CA PHE A 277 12.60 3.23 -1.92
C PHE A 277 13.33 3.62 -0.64
N THR A 278 12.78 3.26 0.52
CA THR A 278 13.42 3.52 1.83
C THR A 278 14.32 2.36 2.30
N SER A 279 14.19 1.21 1.65
CA SER A 279 15.01 0.02 1.92
C SER A 279 15.91 -0.27 0.72
N LEU A 280 17.20 -0.46 0.98
CA LEU A 280 18.16 -0.85 -0.05
C LEU A 280 17.79 -2.19 -0.69
N ASP A 281 17.32 -3.17 0.09
CA ASP A 281 16.93 -4.49 -0.42
C ASP A 281 15.76 -4.39 -1.43
N GLN A 282 14.82 -3.49 -1.18
CA GLN A 282 13.71 -3.24 -2.11
C GLN A 282 14.21 -2.56 -3.40
N ALA A 283 15.10 -1.58 -3.27
CA ALA A 283 15.70 -0.91 -4.41
C ALA A 283 16.54 -1.88 -5.27
N GLU A 284 17.32 -2.75 -4.64
CA GLU A 284 18.09 -3.81 -5.30
C GLU A 284 17.16 -4.75 -6.09
N GLN A 285 16.09 -5.26 -5.47
CA GLN A 285 15.14 -6.14 -6.16
C GLN A 285 14.50 -5.50 -7.38
N VAL A 286 14.24 -4.19 -7.35
CA VAL A 286 13.71 -3.46 -8.51
C VAL A 286 14.79 -3.23 -9.55
N LEU A 287 16.02 -2.90 -9.15
CA LEU A 287 17.15 -2.72 -10.06
C LEU A 287 17.43 -4.00 -10.86
N VAL A 288 17.50 -5.15 -10.19
CA VAL A 288 17.72 -6.45 -10.85
C VAL A 288 16.67 -6.70 -11.92
N LYS A 289 15.39 -6.43 -11.59
CA LYS A 289 14.29 -6.56 -12.55
C LYS A 289 14.42 -5.64 -13.76
N THR A 290 14.82 -4.39 -13.53
CA THR A 290 14.98 -3.42 -14.62
C THR A 290 16.12 -3.84 -15.57
N VAL A 291 17.25 -4.30 -15.02
CA VAL A 291 18.41 -4.69 -15.82
C VAL A 291 18.22 -6.03 -16.54
N GLU A 292 17.49 -6.99 -15.96
CA GLU A 292 17.26 -8.32 -16.58
C GLU A 292 16.10 -8.34 -17.60
N GLN A 293 15.34 -7.25 -17.73
CA GLN A 293 14.22 -7.14 -18.69
C GLN A 293 14.59 -6.51 -20.03
N ASP A 294 15.77 -5.91 -20.14
CA ASP A 294 16.34 -5.33 -21.38
C ASP A 294 17.33 -6.30 -22.07
#